data_AF-A0A7S4KMB0-F1
#
_entry.id   AF-A0A7S4KMB0-F1
#
_cell.length_a   1.000
_cell.length_b   1.000
_cell.length_c   1.000
_cell.angle_alpha   90.00
_cell.angle_beta   90.00
_cell.angle_gamma   90.00
#
_symmetry.space_group_name_H-M   'P 1'
#
loop_
_entity.id
_entity.type
_entity.pdbx_description
1 polymer ?
#
loop_
_entity_poly.entity_id
_entity_poly.type
_entity_poly.pdbx_seq_one_letter_code
_entity_poly.pdbx_strand_id
1 'polypeptide(L)'
;EPASATGQWAVGSGDPTPITEWIGVTLQKNEEVSKIHWTYSGLSGSINLQWLPPTVITCCAYVNNLEGSLDLTALPDPLLDLNMSKNAFSGGISLEHLPNTFLDLDLSTNKLSGTVNLEHLPPHLQNLFLHNNAFDGTLCLTKLPKTLQVLSLGRNSFVGKIDLTALPEKLQELFVNSNALTGSTDFSKLPEALMTICVSRTKLKGAIFATQRMNVKAIDSEVKVYGL
;
A
#
# COMPACT_ATOMS: atom_id res chain seq x y z
N GLU A 1 14.92 1.32 22.14
CA GLU A 1 15.37 2.71 21.95
C GLU A 1 14.44 3.40 20.96
N PRO A 2 14.29 4.73 21.03
CA PRO A 2 13.56 5.49 20.02
C PRO A 2 14.12 5.21 18.67
N ALA A 3 13.26 5.36 17.65
CA ALA A 3 13.60 5.25 16.24
C ALA A 3 15.09 5.52 16.05
N SER A 4 15.84 4.52 15.60
CA SER A 4 17.22 4.72 15.18
C SER A 4 17.23 5.47 13.83
N ALA A 5 16.37 6.49 13.72
CA ALA A 5 16.27 7.44 12.65
C ALA A 5 17.53 8.30 12.73
N THR A 6 18.65 7.79 12.23
CA THR A 6 19.98 8.41 12.35
C THR A 6 20.19 9.57 11.37
N GLY A 7 19.21 10.46 11.24
CA GLY A 7 19.47 11.77 10.66
C GLY A 7 19.11 12.87 11.64
N GLN A 8 19.31 14.09 11.19
CA GLN A 8 19.65 15.27 12.00
C GLN A 8 18.57 15.77 13.00
N TRP A 9 17.59 14.97 13.37
CA TRP A 9 16.48 15.34 14.27
C TRP A 9 16.57 14.66 15.64
N ALA A 10 17.49 13.68 15.81
CA ALA A 10 17.77 13.01 17.09
C ALA A 10 19.26 13.08 17.50
N VAL A 11 20.04 14.03 16.97
CA VAL A 11 21.49 14.10 17.23
C VAL A 11 21.86 15.28 18.13
N GLY A 12 21.54 15.12 19.40
CA GLY A 12 22.34 15.63 20.51
C GLY A 12 22.59 14.45 21.44
N SER A 13 23.77 14.33 22.04
CA SER A 13 24.14 13.23 22.95
C SER A 13 23.40 13.30 24.31
N GLY A 14 22.11 13.57 24.30
CA GLY A 14 21.21 13.68 25.45
C GLY A 14 19.91 12.94 25.20
N ASP A 15 19.00 13.02 26.16
CA ASP A 15 17.69 12.39 26.07
C ASP A 15 16.95 12.82 24.79
N PRO A 16 16.22 11.89 24.12
CA PRO A 16 15.46 12.23 22.93
C PRO A 16 14.45 13.34 23.24
N THR A 17 14.42 14.38 22.41
CA THR A 17 13.43 15.45 22.53
C THR A 17 12.01 14.87 22.46
N PRO A 18 11.03 15.42 23.20
CA PRO A 18 9.64 14.99 23.10
C PRO A 18 9.15 15.03 21.64
N ILE A 19 8.36 14.03 21.23
CA ILE A 19 7.84 13.95 19.85
C ILE A 19 7.06 15.20 19.42
N THR A 20 6.46 15.92 20.37
CA THR A 20 5.76 17.19 20.16
C THR A 20 6.66 18.31 19.65
N GLU A 21 7.98 18.20 19.86
CA GLU A 21 8.98 19.17 19.41
C GLU A 21 9.65 18.77 18.08
N TRP A 22 9.31 17.60 17.53
CA TRP A 22 9.93 17.11 16.30
C TRP A 22 9.43 17.88 15.08
N ILE A 23 10.35 18.16 14.16
CA ILE A 23 10.01 18.77 12.88
C ILE A 23 9.02 17.86 12.13
N GLY A 24 7.99 18.48 11.56
CA GLY A 24 6.96 17.76 10.80
C GLY A 24 5.82 17.18 11.66
N VAL A 25 5.84 17.40 12.98
CA VAL A 25 4.74 16.99 13.87
C VAL A 25 3.70 18.12 13.98
N THR A 26 2.43 17.78 13.82
CA THR A 26 1.29 18.69 13.98
C THR A 26 0.48 18.29 15.21
N LEU A 27 0.21 19.25 16.07
CA LEU A 27 -0.56 19.06 17.30
C LEU A 27 -2.05 19.43 17.11
N GLN A 28 -2.90 18.77 17.88
CA GLN A 28 -4.29 19.15 18.09
C GLN A 28 -4.39 20.33 19.05
N LYS A 29 -5.62 20.85 19.27
CA LYS A 29 -5.86 21.96 20.21
C LYS A 29 -5.49 21.65 21.66
N ASN A 30 -5.46 20.37 22.04
CA ASN A 30 -5.07 19.87 23.36
C ASN A 30 -3.59 19.47 23.42
N GLU A 31 -2.76 19.89 22.45
CA GLU A 31 -1.32 19.61 22.37
C GLU A 31 -0.95 18.14 22.08
N GLU A 32 -1.92 17.28 21.77
CA GLU A 32 -1.66 15.90 21.35
C GLU A 32 -1.26 15.81 19.87
N VAL A 33 -0.37 14.88 19.52
CA VAL A 33 0.07 14.69 18.13
C VAL A 33 -1.07 14.15 17.27
N SER A 34 -1.40 14.83 16.18
CA SER A 34 -2.38 14.37 15.18
C SER A 34 -1.75 13.95 13.87
N LYS A 35 -0.66 14.59 13.44
CA LYS A 35 -0.03 14.29 12.15
C LYS A 35 1.48 14.27 12.29
N ILE A 36 2.09 13.34 11.58
CA ILE A 36 3.53 13.21 11.46
C ILE A 36 3.88 13.27 9.98
N HIS A 37 4.73 14.23 9.59
CA HIS A 37 5.17 14.45 8.21
C HIS A 37 6.69 14.52 8.15
N TRP A 38 7.34 13.40 7.83
CA TRP A 38 8.79 13.28 7.67
C TRP A 38 9.20 12.97 6.24
N THR A 39 8.42 13.43 5.27
CA THR A 39 8.73 13.25 3.85
C THR A 39 10.03 13.96 3.46
N TYR A 40 10.85 13.36 2.60
CA TYR A 40 12.09 13.96 2.06
C TYR A 40 13.05 14.47 3.15
N SER A 41 13.01 13.84 4.32
CA SER A 41 13.75 14.33 5.48
C SER A 41 15.17 13.76 5.56
N GLY A 42 15.48 12.72 4.77
CA GLY A 42 16.75 11.99 4.87
C GLY A 42 16.79 11.02 6.04
N LEU A 43 15.62 10.58 6.55
CA LEU A 43 15.49 9.52 7.55
C LEU A 43 16.27 8.27 7.11
N SER A 44 17.00 7.65 8.03
CA SER A 44 17.77 6.42 7.79
C SER A 44 17.67 5.50 9.00
N GLY A 45 17.94 4.21 8.83
CA GLY A 45 17.77 3.21 9.89
C GLY A 45 16.31 2.77 10.07
N SER A 46 15.99 2.16 11.20
CA SER A 46 14.68 1.52 11.43
C SER A 46 13.66 2.44 12.09
N ILE A 47 12.37 2.17 11.83
CA ILE A 47 11.24 2.81 12.51
C ILE A 47 10.43 1.76 13.27
N ASN A 48 10.07 2.05 14.52
CA ASN A 48 9.14 1.24 15.29
C ASN A 48 7.78 1.96 15.32
N LEU A 49 6.78 1.41 14.63
CA LEU A 49 5.45 2.02 14.54
C LEU A 49 4.64 1.91 15.83
N GLN A 50 5.02 1.04 16.76
CA GLN A 50 4.39 0.96 18.09
C GLN A 50 4.57 2.25 18.91
N TRP A 51 5.46 3.12 18.47
CA TRP A 51 5.78 4.40 19.12
C TRP A 51 4.91 5.54 18.63
N LEU A 52 4.09 5.29 17.61
CA LEU A 52 3.15 6.28 17.12
C LEU A 52 2.21 6.70 18.27
N PRO A 53 2.04 8.01 18.53
CA PRO A 53 1.13 8.48 19.56
C PRO A 53 -0.28 7.93 19.31
N PRO A 54 -1.03 7.55 20.36
CA PRO A 54 -2.35 6.93 20.21
C PRO A 54 -3.38 7.85 19.52
N THR A 55 -3.07 9.14 19.40
CA THR A 55 -3.91 10.20 18.84
C THR A 55 -3.57 10.53 17.38
N VAL A 56 -2.55 9.89 16.79
CA VAL A 56 -2.12 10.20 15.43
C VAL A 56 -3.13 9.69 14.41
N ILE A 57 -3.45 10.55 13.46
CA ILE A 57 -4.46 10.35 12.41
C ILE A 57 -3.77 10.14 11.05
N THR A 58 -2.61 10.76 10.84
CA THR A 58 -1.84 10.65 9.60
C THR A 58 -0.35 10.51 9.91
N CYS A 59 0.31 9.52 9.31
CA CYS A 59 1.76 9.36 9.38
C CYS A 59 2.35 9.19 7.99
N CYS A 60 3.18 10.14 7.57
CA CYS A 60 3.84 10.15 6.27
C CYS A 60 5.36 10.24 6.46
N ALA A 61 6.09 9.24 5.98
CA ALA A 61 7.56 9.21 5.97
C ALA A 61 8.10 8.77 4.59
N TYR A 62 7.42 9.19 3.51
CA TYR A 62 7.77 8.77 2.16
C TYR A 62 9.01 9.49 1.60
N VAL A 63 9.75 8.83 0.71
CA VAL A 63 11.07 9.27 0.21
C VAL A 63 12.07 9.53 1.32
N ASN A 64 12.54 8.45 1.93
CA ASN A 64 13.66 8.46 2.85
C ASN A 64 14.57 7.23 2.59
N ASN A 65 15.55 7.03 3.46
CA ASN A 65 16.44 5.87 3.49
C ASN A 65 16.10 4.94 4.67
N LEU A 66 14.84 4.93 5.14
CA LEU A 66 14.43 4.04 6.23
C LEU A 66 14.51 2.58 5.79
N GLU A 67 14.91 1.70 6.69
CA GLU A 67 15.13 0.29 6.42
C GLU A 67 14.66 -0.59 7.59
N GLY A 68 14.94 -1.89 7.51
CA GLY A 68 14.46 -2.87 8.49
C GLY A 68 13.04 -3.33 8.20
N SER A 69 12.45 -4.03 9.17
CA SER A 69 11.09 -4.59 9.08
C SER A 69 10.02 -3.58 9.49
N LEU A 70 8.82 -3.73 8.95
CA LEU A 70 7.66 -2.91 9.29
C LEU A 70 6.63 -3.75 10.06
N ASP A 71 6.45 -3.46 11.35
CA ASP A 71 5.38 -4.06 12.15
C ASP A 71 4.13 -3.18 12.09
N LEU A 72 3.09 -3.68 11.40
CA LEU A 72 1.80 -3.01 11.23
C LEU A 72 0.75 -3.45 12.27
N THR A 73 1.10 -4.36 13.20
CA THR A 73 0.11 -5.02 14.08
C THR A 73 -0.37 -4.17 15.25
N ALA A 74 0.33 -3.07 15.53
CA ALA A 74 0.08 -2.19 16.67
C ALA A 74 -0.03 -0.72 16.24
N LEU A 75 -0.62 -0.50 15.05
CA LEU A 75 -0.98 0.84 14.61
C LEU A 75 -2.12 1.40 15.49
N PRO A 76 -2.11 2.69 15.80
CA PRO A 76 -3.12 3.29 16.66
C PRO A 76 -4.49 3.35 15.97
N ASP A 77 -5.55 3.06 16.73
CA ASP A 77 -6.94 2.98 16.25
C ASP A 77 -7.47 4.19 15.47
N PRO A 78 -7.10 5.46 15.74
CA PRO A 78 -7.59 6.59 14.94
C PRO A 78 -6.80 6.85 13.65
N LEU A 79 -5.75 6.06 13.36
CA LEU A 79 -4.94 6.25 12.16
C LEU A 79 -5.79 6.01 10.91
N LEU A 80 -5.81 7.00 10.03
CA LEU A 80 -6.52 6.96 8.75
C LEU A 80 -5.55 6.65 7.61
N ASP A 81 -4.38 7.29 7.64
CA ASP A 81 -3.46 7.29 6.51
C ASP A 81 -2.02 6.98 6.96
N LEU A 82 -1.41 6.00 6.29
CA LEU A 82 -0.01 5.65 6.48
C LEU A 82 0.71 5.58 5.14
N ASN A 83 1.72 6.45 4.98
CA ASN A 83 2.59 6.44 3.82
C ASN A 83 4.05 6.22 4.20
N MET A 84 4.56 5.03 3.88
CA MET A 84 5.94 4.58 4.10
C MET A 84 6.66 4.29 2.77
N SER A 85 6.14 4.79 1.65
CA SER A 85 6.64 4.47 0.33
C SER A 85 8.02 5.08 0.03
N LYS A 86 8.71 4.53 -0.97
CA LYS A 86 10.04 5.01 -1.41
C LYS A 86 11.06 5.03 -0.27
N ASN A 87 11.21 3.88 0.37
CA ASN A 87 12.20 3.60 1.41
C ASN A 87 12.93 2.29 1.06
N ALA A 88 13.65 1.72 2.02
CA ALA A 88 14.34 0.43 1.91
C ALA A 88 13.80 -0.62 2.90
N PHE A 89 12.54 -0.50 3.34
CA PHE A 89 11.91 -1.49 4.23
C PHE A 89 11.91 -2.87 3.61
N SER A 90 12.11 -3.91 4.42
CA SER A 90 12.27 -5.29 3.98
C SER A 90 11.56 -6.27 4.92
N GLY A 91 11.54 -7.55 4.56
CA GLY A 91 10.81 -8.57 5.31
C GLY A 91 9.32 -8.61 4.99
N GLY A 92 8.60 -9.49 5.68
CA GLY A 92 7.16 -9.68 5.54
C GLY A 92 6.34 -8.67 6.33
N ILE A 93 5.08 -8.49 5.94
CA ILE A 93 4.11 -7.63 6.60
C ILE A 93 2.79 -8.37 6.78
N SER A 94 2.05 -8.05 7.84
CA SER A 94 0.68 -8.52 8.04
C SER A 94 -0.29 -7.34 7.92
N LEU A 95 -1.36 -7.53 7.13
CA LEU A 95 -2.42 -6.55 6.93
C LEU A 95 -3.66 -6.85 7.80
N GLU A 96 -3.65 -7.94 8.56
CA GLU A 96 -4.83 -8.48 9.26
C GLU A 96 -5.28 -7.64 10.46
N HIS A 97 -4.37 -6.84 11.02
CA HIS A 97 -4.57 -6.05 12.24
C HIS A 97 -4.54 -4.55 11.96
N LEU A 98 -4.75 -4.14 10.71
CA LEU A 98 -4.87 -2.73 10.38
C LEU A 98 -6.11 -2.12 11.07
N PRO A 99 -6.03 -0.87 11.58
CA PRO A 99 -7.17 -0.20 12.20
C PRO A 99 -8.40 -0.17 11.29
N ASN A 100 -9.59 -0.38 11.84
CA ASN A 100 -10.81 -0.37 11.04
C ASN A 100 -11.09 0.99 10.37
N THR A 101 -10.51 2.07 10.91
CA THR A 101 -10.61 3.44 10.41
C THR A 101 -9.76 3.70 9.17
N PHE A 102 -8.82 2.80 8.81
CA PHE A 102 -7.87 3.03 7.72
C PHE A 102 -8.56 3.35 6.41
N LEU A 103 -8.09 4.40 5.75
CA LEU A 103 -8.51 4.83 4.43
C LEU A 103 -7.41 4.56 3.42
N ASP A 104 -6.16 4.92 3.74
CA ASP A 104 -5.06 4.91 2.78
C ASP A 104 -3.79 4.23 3.33
N LEU A 105 -3.31 3.23 2.60
CA LEU A 105 -2.03 2.55 2.89
C LEU A 105 -1.12 2.57 1.66
N ASP A 106 0.02 3.24 1.79
CA ASP A 106 1.06 3.24 0.77
C ASP A 106 2.39 2.70 1.30
N LEU A 107 2.73 1.48 0.90
CA LEU A 107 3.98 0.80 1.18
C LEU A 107 4.82 0.59 -0.10
N SER A 108 4.47 1.29 -1.17
CA SER A 108 5.06 1.06 -2.48
C SER A 108 6.54 1.43 -2.56
N THR A 109 7.27 0.87 -3.51
CA THR A 109 8.70 1.18 -3.73
C THR A 109 9.53 0.95 -2.46
N ASN A 110 9.55 -0.29 -2.01
CA ASN A 110 10.37 -0.79 -0.90
C ASN A 110 11.02 -2.12 -1.32
N LYS A 111 11.57 -2.86 -0.35
CA LYS A 111 12.10 -4.23 -0.51
C LYS A 111 11.28 -5.24 0.29
N LEU A 112 10.00 -4.95 0.56
CA LEU A 112 9.10 -5.83 1.31
C LEU A 112 8.88 -7.13 0.53
N SER A 113 8.70 -8.25 1.23
CA SER A 113 8.71 -9.59 0.63
C SER A 113 7.75 -10.54 1.32
N GLY A 114 7.65 -11.77 0.81
CA GLY A 114 6.72 -12.78 1.33
C GLY A 114 5.27 -12.55 0.87
N THR A 115 4.35 -13.30 1.48
CA THR A 115 2.94 -13.30 1.09
C THR A 115 2.16 -12.17 1.74
N VAL A 116 1.10 -11.69 1.06
CA VAL A 116 0.14 -10.73 1.64
C VAL A 116 -1.27 -11.30 1.63
N ASN A 117 -1.95 -11.25 2.78
CA ASN A 117 -3.35 -11.63 2.90
C ASN A 117 -4.24 -10.40 2.67
N LEU A 118 -5.03 -10.40 1.60
CA LEU A 118 -5.95 -9.31 1.25
C LEU A 118 -7.39 -9.56 1.74
N GLU A 119 -7.65 -10.67 2.44
CA GLU A 119 -9.00 -11.08 2.85
C GLU A 119 -9.51 -10.36 4.11
N HIS A 120 -8.60 -9.73 4.86
CA HIS A 120 -8.89 -9.07 6.14
C HIS A 120 -8.57 -7.56 6.11
N LEU A 121 -8.67 -6.93 4.94
CA LEU A 121 -8.47 -5.49 4.82
C LEU A 121 -9.57 -4.71 5.56
N PRO A 122 -9.24 -3.53 6.12
CA PRO A 122 -10.22 -2.67 6.79
C PRO A 122 -11.43 -2.33 5.93
N PRO A 123 -12.64 -2.26 6.51
CA PRO A 123 -13.88 -2.06 5.76
C PRO A 123 -13.99 -0.68 5.10
N HIS A 124 -13.20 0.29 5.55
CA HIS A 124 -13.19 1.67 5.05
C HIS A 124 -12.02 1.97 4.10
N LEU A 125 -11.13 1.00 3.85
CA LEU A 125 -9.95 1.18 3.02
C LEU A 125 -10.33 1.57 1.59
N GLN A 126 -9.78 2.67 1.12
CA GLN A 126 -10.02 3.25 -0.21
C GLN A 126 -8.83 3.01 -1.13
N ASN A 127 -7.60 3.18 -0.65
CA ASN A 127 -6.42 3.05 -1.49
C ASN A 127 -5.37 2.12 -0.86
N LEU A 128 -4.91 1.15 -1.65
CA LEU A 128 -3.86 0.22 -1.26
C LEU A 128 -2.76 0.18 -2.33
N PHE A 129 -1.56 0.65 -1.97
CA PHE A 129 -0.39 0.66 -2.83
C PHE A 129 0.72 -0.24 -2.25
N LEU A 130 0.90 -1.40 -2.87
CA LEU A 130 1.95 -2.38 -2.54
C LEU A 130 2.94 -2.58 -3.72
N HIS A 131 2.78 -1.81 -4.79
CA HIS A 131 3.56 -1.98 -6.00
C HIS A 131 5.06 -1.71 -5.80
N ASN A 132 5.89 -2.29 -6.67
CA ASN A 132 7.34 -2.13 -6.66
C ASN A 132 7.96 -2.60 -5.32
N ASN A 133 7.69 -3.86 -5.00
CA ASN A 133 8.24 -4.60 -3.86
C ASN A 133 8.67 -6.00 -4.35
N ALA A 134 8.95 -6.92 -3.45
CA ALA A 134 9.28 -8.31 -3.71
C ALA A 134 8.25 -9.28 -3.09
N PHE A 135 6.98 -8.87 -2.95
CA PHE A 135 5.92 -9.74 -2.46
C PHE A 135 5.68 -10.91 -3.41
N ASP A 136 5.30 -12.07 -2.87
CA ASP A 136 5.09 -13.31 -3.61
C ASP A 136 3.81 -14.04 -3.17
N GLY A 137 3.65 -15.26 -3.67
CA GLY A 137 2.47 -16.08 -3.39
C GLY A 137 1.26 -15.75 -4.26
N THR A 138 0.13 -16.33 -3.90
CA THR A 138 -1.15 -16.18 -4.63
C THR A 138 -1.99 -15.06 -4.04
N LEU A 139 -2.86 -14.46 -4.86
CA LEU A 139 -3.76 -13.38 -4.45
C LEU A 139 -5.22 -13.86 -4.39
N CYS A 140 -5.90 -13.54 -3.28
CA CYS A 140 -7.36 -13.63 -3.18
C CYS A 140 -7.96 -12.23 -3.30
N LEU A 141 -8.63 -11.95 -4.43
CA LEU A 141 -9.22 -10.62 -4.70
C LEU A 141 -10.74 -10.59 -4.47
N THR A 142 -11.33 -11.68 -3.98
CA THR A 142 -12.80 -11.83 -3.83
C THR A 142 -13.35 -11.27 -2.53
N LYS A 143 -12.47 -10.81 -1.63
CA LYS A 143 -12.80 -10.30 -0.28
C LYS A 143 -12.38 -8.85 -0.08
N LEU A 144 -12.07 -8.14 -1.15
CA LEU A 144 -11.69 -6.74 -1.09
C LEU A 144 -12.84 -5.88 -0.51
N PRO A 145 -12.53 -4.83 0.27
CA PRO A 145 -13.54 -3.98 0.89
C PRO A 145 -14.33 -3.21 -0.19
N LYS A 146 -15.64 -3.05 0.04
CA LYS A 146 -16.55 -2.40 -0.93
C LYS A 146 -16.23 -0.93 -1.21
N THR A 147 -15.44 -0.32 -0.34
CA THR A 147 -14.99 1.08 -0.38
C THR A 147 -13.72 1.27 -1.22
N LEU A 148 -13.04 0.19 -1.60
CA LEU A 148 -11.77 0.25 -2.31
C LEU A 148 -11.94 0.90 -3.70
N GLN A 149 -11.11 1.88 -3.97
CA GLN A 149 -11.07 2.67 -5.20
C GLN A 149 -9.79 2.39 -6.00
N VAL A 150 -8.65 2.22 -5.33
CA VAL A 150 -7.36 1.95 -5.99
C VAL A 150 -6.67 0.75 -5.37
N LEU A 151 -6.30 -0.22 -6.21
CA LEU A 151 -5.49 -1.36 -5.84
C LEU A 151 -4.26 -1.46 -6.76
N SER A 152 -3.09 -1.25 -6.19
CA SER A 152 -1.83 -1.29 -6.93
C SER A 152 -0.87 -2.34 -6.37
N LEU A 153 -0.76 -3.46 -7.09
CA LEU A 153 0.03 -4.65 -6.75
C LEU A 153 1.15 -4.92 -7.78
N GLY A 154 1.31 -4.06 -8.78
CA GLY A 154 2.23 -4.27 -9.88
C GLY A 154 3.71 -4.30 -9.46
N ARG A 155 4.58 -4.87 -10.28
CA ARG A 155 6.03 -5.00 -10.01
C ARG A 155 6.29 -5.69 -8.65
N ASN A 156 5.81 -6.92 -8.57
CA ASN A 156 6.05 -7.86 -7.48
C ASN A 156 6.33 -9.25 -8.10
N SER A 157 6.34 -10.30 -7.29
CA SER A 157 6.53 -11.69 -7.70
C SER A 157 5.27 -12.54 -7.46
N PHE A 158 4.07 -11.95 -7.48
CA PHE A 158 2.83 -12.70 -7.30
C PHE A 158 2.63 -13.74 -8.41
N VAL A 159 2.11 -14.91 -8.04
CA VAL A 159 1.92 -16.08 -8.92
C VAL A 159 0.49 -16.59 -8.88
N GLY A 160 0.20 -17.55 -9.76
CA GLY A 160 -1.09 -18.25 -9.78
C GLY A 160 -2.18 -17.49 -10.51
N LYS A 161 -3.42 -17.94 -10.33
CA LYS A 161 -4.62 -17.36 -10.94
C LYS A 161 -5.18 -16.26 -10.05
N ILE A 162 -5.86 -15.30 -10.67
CA ILE A 162 -6.66 -14.29 -9.98
C ILE A 162 -8.10 -14.36 -10.45
N ASP A 163 -9.02 -14.11 -9.52
CA ASP A 163 -10.43 -13.95 -9.79
C ASP A 163 -10.79 -12.45 -9.75
N LEU A 164 -11.19 -11.91 -10.89
CA LEU A 164 -11.59 -10.51 -11.03
C LEU A 164 -13.12 -10.33 -11.03
N THR A 165 -13.89 -11.41 -10.81
CA THR A 165 -15.36 -11.38 -10.90
C THR A 165 -16.06 -10.79 -9.69
N ALA A 166 -15.34 -10.64 -8.58
CA ALA A 166 -15.85 -10.12 -7.31
C ALA A 166 -15.14 -8.81 -6.89
N LEU A 167 -14.60 -8.05 -7.84
CA LEU A 167 -14.01 -6.74 -7.55
C LEU A 167 -15.08 -5.75 -7.02
N PRO A 168 -14.72 -4.85 -6.09
CA PRO A 168 -15.64 -3.84 -5.56
C PRO A 168 -16.20 -2.92 -6.64
N GLU A 169 -17.50 -2.58 -6.55
CA GLU A 169 -18.18 -1.70 -7.51
C GLU A 169 -17.56 -0.28 -7.59
N LYS A 170 -16.90 0.17 -6.52
CA LYS A 170 -16.23 1.48 -6.45
C LYS A 170 -14.80 1.47 -6.98
N LEU A 171 -14.26 0.32 -7.37
CA LEU A 171 -12.87 0.21 -7.83
C LEU A 171 -12.70 0.94 -9.16
N GLN A 172 -11.80 1.92 -9.16
CA GLN A 172 -11.49 2.79 -10.30
C GLN A 172 -10.17 2.39 -10.97
N GLU A 173 -9.20 1.91 -10.19
CA GLU A 173 -7.88 1.57 -10.71
C GLU A 173 -7.36 0.23 -10.19
N LEU A 174 -6.94 -0.63 -11.12
CA LEU A 174 -6.34 -1.92 -10.82
C LEU A 174 -5.01 -2.11 -11.56
N PHE A 175 -3.93 -2.24 -10.80
CA PHE A 175 -2.60 -2.51 -11.34
C PHE A 175 -2.07 -3.85 -10.82
N VAL A 176 -2.01 -4.86 -11.67
CA VAL A 176 -1.42 -6.17 -11.37
C VAL A 176 -0.23 -6.50 -12.28
N ASN A 177 0.18 -5.53 -13.09
CA ASN A 177 1.22 -5.65 -14.10
C ASN A 177 2.57 -6.09 -13.52
N SER A 178 3.42 -6.71 -14.34
CA SER A 178 4.79 -7.08 -13.94
C SER A 178 4.78 -7.99 -12.70
N ASN A 179 4.02 -9.08 -12.82
CA ASN A 179 3.96 -10.19 -11.87
C ASN A 179 3.98 -11.50 -12.66
N ALA A 180 4.19 -12.62 -11.98
CA ALA A 180 4.11 -13.96 -12.57
C ALA A 180 2.69 -14.55 -12.53
N LEU A 181 1.65 -13.70 -12.55
CA LEU A 181 0.25 -14.11 -12.59
C LEU A 181 -0.06 -14.84 -13.90
N THR A 182 -0.87 -15.90 -13.82
CA THR A 182 -1.10 -16.85 -14.91
C THR A 182 -2.56 -17.27 -15.01
N GLY A 183 -2.90 -17.94 -16.11
CA GLY A 183 -4.17 -18.64 -16.26
C GLY A 183 -5.26 -17.80 -16.92
N SER A 184 -6.39 -18.46 -17.19
CA SER A 184 -7.55 -17.81 -17.78
C SER A 184 -8.27 -16.97 -16.72
N THR A 185 -8.53 -15.71 -17.05
CA THR A 185 -9.21 -14.74 -16.20
C THR A 185 -10.45 -14.23 -16.92
N ASP A 186 -11.57 -14.21 -16.20
CA ASP A 186 -12.81 -13.62 -16.69
C ASP A 186 -12.79 -12.11 -16.43
N PHE A 187 -12.79 -11.32 -17.51
CA PHE A 187 -12.84 -9.87 -17.47
C PHE A 187 -14.26 -9.33 -17.76
N SER A 188 -15.27 -10.19 -17.90
CA SER A 188 -16.65 -9.78 -18.22
C SER A 188 -17.38 -9.10 -17.07
N LYS A 189 -16.84 -9.20 -15.85
CA LYS A 189 -17.41 -8.69 -14.59
C LYS A 189 -16.60 -7.54 -13.98
N LEU A 190 -15.75 -6.88 -14.78
CA LEU A 190 -15.05 -5.69 -14.31
C LEU A 190 -16.07 -4.61 -13.88
N PRO A 191 -15.85 -3.90 -12.76
CA PRO A 191 -16.74 -2.86 -12.27
C PRO A 191 -16.95 -1.73 -13.29
N GLU A 192 -18.15 -1.15 -13.33
CA GLU A 192 -18.46 -0.03 -14.22
C GLU A 192 -17.61 1.23 -13.90
N ALA A 193 -17.25 1.41 -12.63
CA ALA A 193 -16.39 2.50 -12.19
C ALA A 193 -14.93 2.35 -12.61
N LEU A 194 -14.51 1.18 -13.13
CA LEU A 194 -13.12 0.89 -13.44
C LEU A 194 -12.65 1.71 -14.65
N MET A 195 -11.80 2.69 -14.38
CA MET A 195 -11.23 3.60 -15.37
C MET A 195 -9.89 3.12 -15.89
N THR A 196 -9.08 2.46 -15.05
CA THR A 196 -7.76 1.98 -15.45
C THR A 196 -7.52 0.54 -15.01
N ILE A 197 -7.09 -0.29 -15.96
CA ILE A 197 -6.59 -1.64 -15.67
C ILE A 197 -5.25 -1.89 -16.35
N CYS A 198 -4.27 -2.33 -15.57
CA CYS A 198 -2.94 -2.66 -16.07
C CYS A 198 -2.59 -4.12 -15.75
N VAL A 199 -2.61 -4.96 -16.79
CA VAL A 199 -2.24 -6.39 -16.77
C VAL A 199 -0.97 -6.67 -17.57
N SER A 200 -0.27 -5.61 -17.97
CA SER A 200 0.96 -5.69 -18.77
C SER A 200 2.01 -6.56 -18.10
N ARG A 201 2.82 -7.30 -18.87
CA ARG A 201 3.89 -8.16 -18.34
C ARG A 201 3.36 -9.16 -17.31
N THR A 202 2.30 -9.87 -17.67
CA THR A 202 1.74 -11.03 -16.93
C THR A 202 1.46 -12.14 -17.93
N LYS A 203 1.18 -13.36 -17.45
CA LYS A 203 0.74 -14.50 -18.27
C LYS A 203 -0.76 -14.77 -18.13
N LEU A 204 -1.53 -13.74 -17.77
CA LEU A 204 -2.99 -13.80 -17.74
C LEU A 204 -3.52 -13.93 -19.16
N LYS A 205 -4.58 -14.72 -19.33
CA LYS A 205 -5.26 -14.97 -20.60
C LYS A 205 -6.71 -14.54 -20.49
N GLY A 206 -7.27 -14.00 -21.55
CA GLY A 206 -8.66 -13.59 -21.61
C GLY A 206 -8.88 -12.46 -22.61
N ALA A 207 -10.07 -11.88 -22.57
CA ALA A 207 -10.45 -10.78 -23.44
C ALA A 207 -11.05 -9.65 -22.61
N ILE A 208 -10.52 -8.43 -22.76
CA ILE A 208 -11.12 -7.21 -22.22
C ILE A 208 -11.84 -6.50 -23.35
N PHE A 209 -13.13 -6.24 -23.16
CA PHE A 209 -13.93 -5.37 -24.02
C PHE A 209 -13.95 -3.97 -23.40
N ALA A 210 -13.00 -3.13 -23.81
CA ALA A 210 -12.82 -1.80 -23.26
C ALA A 210 -13.95 -0.87 -23.71
N THR A 211 -14.36 0.03 -22.82
CA THR A 211 -15.20 1.18 -23.17
C THR A 211 -14.30 2.39 -23.47
N GLN A 212 -14.83 3.44 -24.11
CA GLN A 212 -14.05 4.67 -24.40
C GLN A 212 -13.47 5.36 -23.15
N ARG A 213 -14.03 5.08 -21.96
CA ARG A 213 -13.57 5.65 -20.69
C ARG A 213 -12.51 4.79 -20.00
N MET A 214 -12.29 3.56 -20.46
CA MET A 214 -11.41 2.59 -19.82
C MET A 214 -10.03 2.59 -20.48
N ASN A 215 -9.01 2.92 -19.71
CA ASN A 215 -7.61 2.82 -20.09
C ASN A 215 -7.08 1.41 -19.77
N VAL A 216 -6.88 0.61 -20.82
CA VAL A 216 -6.39 -0.78 -20.70
C VAL A 216 -4.92 -0.86 -21.12
N LYS A 217 -4.07 -1.29 -20.20
CA LYS A 217 -2.64 -1.55 -20.45
C LYS A 217 -2.34 -3.04 -20.38
N ALA A 218 -2.22 -3.69 -21.53
CA ALA A 218 -1.93 -5.13 -21.66
C ALA A 218 -0.67 -5.42 -22.50
N ILE A 219 0.36 -4.57 -22.41
CA ILE A 219 1.62 -4.73 -23.13
C ILE A 219 2.34 -5.99 -22.62
N ASP A 220 2.91 -6.80 -23.52
CA ASP A 220 3.58 -8.06 -23.17
C ASP A 220 2.70 -8.99 -22.31
N SER A 221 1.42 -9.12 -22.68
CA SER A 221 0.40 -9.96 -22.03
C SER A 221 -0.27 -10.86 -23.07
N GLU A 222 -0.85 -11.98 -22.62
CA GLU A 222 -1.72 -12.84 -23.45
C GLU A 222 -3.20 -12.39 -23.43
N VAL A 223 -3.50 -11.27 -22.76
CA VAL A 223 -4.84 -10.66 -22.74
C VAL A 223 -5.11 -9.92 -24.05
N LYS A 224 -6.22 -10.26 -24.70
CA LYS A 224 -6.71 -9.57 -25.90
C LYS A 224 -7.54 -8.35 -25.49
N VAL A 225 -7.31 -7.22 -26.13
CA VAL A 225 -8.07 -5.97 -25.87
C VAL A 225 -8.87 -5.61 -27.13
N TYR A 226 -10.18 -5.39 -26.94
CA TYR A 226 -11.13 -5.00 -27.98
C TYR A 226 -11.81 -3.67 -27.61
N GLY A 227 -12.26 -2.90 -28.60
CA GLY A 227 -13.10 -1.71 -28.36
C GLY A 227 -12.37 -0.36 -28.26
N LEU A 228 -11.18 -0.23 -28.88
CA LEU A 228 -10.49 1.05 -29.07
C LEU A 228 -11.03 1.81 -30.29
#